data_AF-A0A9N7RDV3-F1
#
_entry.id   AF-A0A9N7RDV3-F1
#
_cell.length_a   1.000
_cell.length_b   1.000
_cell.length_c   1.000
_cell.angle_alpha   90.00
_cell.angle_beta   90.00
_cell.angle_gamma   90.00
#
_symmetry.space_group_name_H-M   'P 1'
#
loop_
_entity.id
_entity.type
_entity.pdbx_description
1 polymer ?
#
loop_
_entity_poly.entity_id
_entity_poly.type
_entity_poly.pdbx_seq_one_letter_code
_entity_poly.pdbx_strand_id
1 'polypeptide(L)'
;LHMGNSSSSDVAGVGIVVLKLTSGKELKLKDVLHVPNIRKNLVSGSLLVEHGFKLVFEAKKFILSKYGKFLGRGYLDNGLFKLNVMVVSRVTVSNDNENRTSVYIVECSDLWHIRLGHVNLNAIKRLMNLELIPNSKIESHKKCEICVEAKMAKLPFHSVERNTEPLGLIHTDVCDLKFVQTRT
;
A
#
# COMPACT_ATOMS: atom_id res chain seq x y z
N LEU A 1 -28.82 -6.60 7.58
CA LEU A 1 -27.96 -6.42 8.78
C LEU A 1 -28.40 -5.18 9.53
N HIS A 2 -28.81 -5.30 10.81
CA HIS A 2 -29.10 -4.14 11.66
C HIS A 2 -27.79 -3.46 12.07
N MET A 3 -27.75 -2.15 11.95
CA MET A 3 -26.58 -1.31 12.22
C MET A 3 -26.73 -0.57 13.54
N GLY A 4 -25.62 -0.11 14.11
CA GLY A 4 -25.61 0.65 15.38
C GLY A 4 -26.23 2.05 15.32
N ASN A 5 -26.67 2.50 14.15
CA ASN A 5 -27.41 3.75 13.92
C ASN A 5 -28.91 3.49 13.66
N SER A 6 -29.43 2.33 14.07
CA SER A 6 -30.84 1.93 13.90
C SER A 6 -31.29 1.74 12.45
N SER A 7 -30.40 1.84 11.46
CA SER A 7 -30.70 1.50 10.07
C SER A 7 -30.40 0.03 9.78
N SER A 8 -30.89 -0.46 8.65
CA SER A 8 -30.49 -1.74 8.07
C SER A 8 -29.61 -1.53 6.84
N SER A 9 -28.75 -2.50 6.55
CA SER A 9 -28.01 -2.59 5.29
C SER A 9 -28.09 -3.99 4.71
N ASP A 10 -28.06 -4.06 3.39
CA ASP A 10 -28.10 -5.31 2.63
C ASP A 10 -26.78 -6.06 2.75
N VAL A 11 -26.90 -7.38 2.87
CA VAL A 11 -25.77 -8.30 2.86
C VAL A 11 -25.61 -8.80 1.44
N ALA A 12 -24.56 -8.37 0.76
CA ALA A 12 -24.27 -8.75 -0.62
C ALA A 12 -23.72 -10.18 -0.74
N GLY A 13 -23.20 -10.75 0.34
CA GLY A 13 -22.74 -12.13 0.37
C GLY A 13 -22.23 -12.58 1.73
N VAL A 14 -22.01 -13.88 1.87
CA VAL A 14 -21.42 -14.51 3.06
C VAL A 14 -20.26 -15.38 2.61
N GLY A 15 -19.14 -15.34 3.32
CA GLY A 15 -17.96 -16.09 2.93
C GLY A 15 -16.96 -16.34 4.05
N ILE A 16 -15.81 -16.87 3.64
CA ILE A 16 -14.68 -17.16 4.52
C ILE A 16 -13.57 -16.16 4.24
N VAL A 17 -13.02 -15.57 5.30
CA VAL A 17 -11.91 -14.61 5.23
C VAL A 17 -10.74 -15.15 6.05
N VAL A 18 -9.55 -15.19 5.45
CA VAL A 18 -8.33 -15.63 6.14
C VAL A 18 -7.46 -14.40 6.42
N LEU A 19 -7.35 -14.04 7.70
CA LEU A 19 -6.48 -12.96 8.14
C LEU A 19 -5.10 -13.51 8.46
N LYS A 20 -4.07 -13.03 7.76
CA LYS A 20 -2.69 -13.30 8.15
C LYS A 20 -2.30 -12.33 9.25
N LEU A 21 -1.88 -12.80 10.42
CA LEU A 21 -1.54 -11.98 11.59
C LEU A 21 -0.05 -11.64 11.59
N THR A 22 0.35 -10.55 12.25
CA THR A 22 1.78 -10.14 12.35
C THR A 22 2.68 -11.15 13.06
N SER A 23 2.09 -12.17 13.71
CA SER A 23 2.83 -13.32 14.26
C SER A 23 3.23 -14.35 13.21
N GLY A 24 2.83 -14.17 11.94
CA GLY A 24 2.97 -15.16 10.87
C GLY A 24 1.83 -16.19 10.80
N LYS A 25 0.96 -16.24 11.82
CA LYS A 25 -0.16 -17.20 11.88
C LYS A 25 -1.38 -16.71 11.11
N GLU A 26 -2.24 -17.65 10.72
CA GLU A 26 -3.50 -17.34 10.04
C GLU A 26 -4.71 -17.50 10.96
N LEU A 27 -5.66 -16.57 10.84
CA LEU A 27 -6.95 -16.56 11.51
C LEU A 27 -8.05 -16.68 10.45
N LYS A 28 -8.67 -17.85 10.37
CA LYS A 28 -9.79 -18.14 9.46
C LYS A 28 -11.11 -17.73 10.12
N LEU A 29 -11.73 -16.69 9.59
CA LEU A 29 -13.08 -16.25 9.94
C LEU A 29 -14.08 -16.91 9.00
N LYS A 30 -15.12 -17.51 9.56
CA LYS A 30 -16.25 -18.10 8.82
C LYS A 30 -17.46 -17.17 8.94
N ASP A 31 -18.42 -17.36 8.03
CA ASP A 31 -19.70 -16.64 8.03
C ASP A 31 -19.53 -15.11 8.03
N VAL A 32 -18.53 -14.63 7.30
CA VAL A 32 -18.21 -13.20 7.20
C VAL A 32 -19.17 -12.55 6.22
N LEU A 33 -19.91 -11.55 6.71
CA LEU A 33 -20.87 -10.79 5.92
C LEU A 33 -20.15 -9.74 5.07
N HIS A 34 -20.39 -9.76 3.76
CA HIS A 34 -20.01 -8.67 2.87
C HIS A 34 -21.14 -7.65 2.79
N VAL A 35 -20.90 -6.46 3.32
CA VAL A 35 -21.87 -5.36 3.38
C VAL A 35 -21.26 -4.11 2.76
N PRO A 36 -21.56 -3.77 1.48
CA PRO A 36 -20.92 -2.66 0.77
C PRO A 36 -21.04 -1.30 1.47
N ASN A 37 -22.12 -1.08 2.23
CA ASN A 37 -22.36 0.17 2.95
C ASN A 37 -21.48 0.33 4.21
N ILE A 38 -20.84 -0.74 4.70
CA ILE A 38 -19.97 -0.69 5.87
C ILE A 38 -18.55 -0.32 5.43
N ARG A 39 -18.07 0.82 5.92
CA ARG A 39 -16.76 1.39 5.53
C ARG A 39 -15.55 0.78 6.25
N LYS A 40 -15.77 0.02 7.34
CA LYS A 40 -14.69 -0.58 8.14
C LYS A 40 -14.96 -2.06 8.35
N ASN A 41 -13.92 -2.88 8.19
CA ASN A 41 -13.98 -4.29 8.55
C ASN A 41 -14.11 -4.42 10.07
N LEU A 42 -15.14 -5.15 10.51
CA LEU A 42 -15.40 -5.42 11.92
C LEU A 42 -15.26 -6.91 12.19
N VAL A 43 -14.62 -7.24 13.30
CA VAL A 43 -14.53 -8.61 13.80
C VAL A 43 -15.23 -8.65 15.15
N SER A 44 -16.21 -9.53 15.28
CA SER A 44 -16.96 -9.68 16.53
C SER A 44 -16.10 -10.36 17.60
N GLY A 45 -15.82 -9.63 18.68
CA GLY A 45 -15.09 -10.17 19.83
C GLY A 45 -15.87 -11.27 20.55
N SER A 46 -17.19 -11.13 20.68
CA SER A 46 -18.03 -12.15 21.32
C SER A 46 -18.03 -13.46 20.51
N LEU A 47 -18.15 -13.37 19.19
CA LEU A 47 -18.13 -14.55 18.32
C LEU A 47 -16.77 -15.26 18.35
N LEU A 48 -15.67 -14.51 18.46
CA LEU A 48 -14.35 -15.11 18.68
C LEU A 48 -14.30 -15.88 20.01
N VAL A 49 -14.84 -15.33 21.09
CA VAL A 49 -14.88 -16.01 22.39
C VAL A 49 -15.70 -17.30 22.32
N GLU A 50 -16.87 -17.27 21.69
CA GLU A 50 -17.71 -18.47 21.46
C GLU A 50 -16.98 -19.57 20.69
N HIS A 51 -16.08 -19.19 19.78
CA HIS A 51 -15.24 -20.13 19.01
C HIS A 51 -13.93 -20.52 19.72
N GLY A 52 -13.82 -20.26 21.02
CA GLY A 52 -12.72 -20.67 21.88
C GLY A 52 -11.46 -19.81 21.79
N PHE A 53 -11.55 -18.62 21.20
CA PHE A 53 -10.46 -17.64 21.26
C PHE A 53 -10.50 -16.87 22.58
N LYS A 54 -9.32 -16.53 23.09
CA LYS A 54 -9.17 -15.71 24.29
C LYS A 54 -8.67 -14.32 23.90
N LEU A 55 -9.45 -13.30 24.24
CA LEU A 55 -9.08 -11.89 24.16
C LEU A 55 -8.73 -11.38 25.56
N VAL A 56 -7.51 -10.90 25.74
CA VAL A 56 -7.05 -10.26 26.99
C VAL A 56 -6.78 -8.80 26.70
N PHE A 57 -7.56 -7.90 27.31
CA PHE A 57 -7.38 -6.46 27.19
C PHE A 57 -6.53 -5.96 28.35
N GLU A 58 -5.49 -5.20 28.04
CA GLU A 58 -4.58 -4.63 29.02
C GLU A 58 -4.26 -3.19 28.58
N ALA A 59 -4.69 -2.21 29.37
CA ALA A 59 -4.60 -0.79 29.01
C ALA A 59 -5.15 -0.50 27.59
N LYS A 60 -4.30 0.01 26.69
CA LYS A 60 -4.66 0.38 25.29
C LYS A 60 -4.32 -0.72 24.27
N LYS A 61 -4.11 -1.96 24.69
CA LYS A 61 -3.80 -3.10 23.81
C LYS A 61 -4.66 -4.31 24.15
N PHE A 62 -4.76 -5.24 23.20
CA PHE A 62 -5.33 -6.56 23.46
C PHE A 62 -4.46 -7.67 22.86
N ILE A 63 -4.53 -8.85 23.49
CA ILE A 63 -3.85 -10.07 23.07
C ILE A 63 -4.91 -11.08 22.64
N LEU A 64 -4.74 -11.65 21.44
CA LEU A 64 -5.56 -12.73 20.91
C LEU A 64 -4.77 -14.04 21.00
N SER A 65 -5.36 -15.05 21.61
CA SER A 65 -4.78 -16.38 21.74
C SER A 65 -5.83 -17.48 21.56
N LYS A 66 -5.38 -18.70 21.27
CA LYS A 66 -6.24 -19.90 21.22
C LYS A 66 -5.44 -21.12 21.68
N TYR A 67 -6.02 -21.97 22.52
CA TYR A 67 -5.35 -23.14 23.11
C TYR A 67 -4.00 -22.79 23.78
N GLY A 68 -3.95 -21.67 24.50
CA GLY A 68 -2.72 -21.16 25.14
C GLY A 68 -1.67 -20.60 24.17
N LYS A 69 -1.90 -20.64 22.85
CA LYS A 69 -0.97 -20.14 21.84
C LYS A 69 -1.32 -18.71 21.45
N PHE A 70 -0.33 -17.81 21.52
CA PHE A 70 -0.44 -16.45 21.00
C PHE A 70 -0.73 -16.47 19.49
N LEU A 71 -1.74 -15.72 19.06
CA LEU A 71 -2.09 -15.54 17.65
C LEU A 71 -1.78 -14.14 17.16
N GLY A 72 -2.11 -13.12 17.93
CA GLY A 72 -1.88 -11.74 17.51
C GLY A 72 -2.17 -10.76 18.63
N ARG A 73 -1.96 -9.47 18.32
CA ARG A 73 -2.27 -8.37 19.21
C ARG A 73 -2.97 -7.26 18.44
N GLY A 74 -3.59 -6.36 19.16
CA GLY A 74 -4.10 -5.12 18.60
C GLY A 74 -4.07 -3.99 19.61
N TYR A 75 -4.45 -2.81 19.17
CA TYR A 75 -4.37 -1.58 19.95
C TYR A 75 -5.65 -0.75 19.84
N LEU A 76 -5.95 0.00 20.89
CA LEU A 76 -7.04 0.96 20.90
C LEU A 76 -6.69 2.14 20.00
N ASP A 77 -7.55 2.41 19.03
CA ASP A 77 -7.46 3.58 18.17
C ASP A 77 -8.87 4.07 17.82
N ASN A 78 -9.13 5.35 18.05
CA ASN A 78 -10.41 6.00 17.76
C ASN A 78 -11.64 5.24 18.31
N GLY A 79 -11.55 4.79 19.57
CA GLY A 79 -12.64 4.08 20.26
C GLY A 79 -12.84 2.62 19.84
N LEU A 80 -12.02 2.08 18.93
CA LEU A 80 -12.06 0.68 18.50
C LEU A 80 -10.71 0.00 18.70
N PHE A 81 -10.74 -1.30 19.01
CA PHE A 81 -9.52 -2.10 19.03
C PHE A 81 -9.20 -2.58 17.60
N LYS A 82 -8.05 -2.16 17.08
CA LYS A 82 -7.54 -2.56 15.77
C LYS A 82 -6.66 -3.80 15.89
N LEU A 83 -7.05 -4.90 15.25
CA LEU A 83 -6.24 -6.11 15.18
C LEU A 83 -5.09 -5.94 14.18
N ASN A 84 -3.86 -6.28 14.58
CA ASN A 84 -2.71 -6.23 13.69
C ASN A 84 -2.73 -7.42 12.73
N VAL A 85 -3.04 -7.14 11.48
CA VAL A 85 -2.95 -8.09 10.36
C VAL A 85 -1.72 -7.77 9.52
N MET A 86 -1.06 -8.80 9.02
CA MET A 86 -0.10 -8.65 7.94
C MET A 86 -0.82 -8.16 6.70
N VAL A 87 -0.09 -7.28 6.06
CA VAL A 87 -0.51 -6.55 4.90
C VAL A 87 -0.29 -7.57 3.74
N VAL A 88 -1.38 -8.06 3.07
CA VAL A 88 -1.37 -8.91 1.84
C VAL A 88 -2.17 -8.37 0.58
N SER A 89 -1.67 -7.42 -0.22
CA SER A 89 -2.15 -7.12 -1.59
C SER A 89 -2.08 -8.31 -2.52
N ARG A 90 -3.23 -8.59 -3.12
CA ARG A 90 -3.32 -9.19 -4.44
C ARG A 90 -2.96 -8.15 -5.48
N VAL A 91 -1.95 -8.45 -6.29
CA VAL A 91 -1.83 -7.87 -7.63
C VAL A 91 -3.01 -8.42 -8.43
N THR A 92 -3.86 -7.53 -8.95
CA THR A 92 -4.80 -7.92 -10.02
C THR A 92 -3.97 -8.31 -11.23
N VAL A 93 -3.79 -9.62 -11.44
CA VAL A 93 -3.50 -10.15 -12.76
C VAL A 93 -4.81 -10.01 -13.53
N SER A 94 -4.83 -9.14 -14.53
CA SER A 94 -5.86 -9.14 -15.56
C SER A 94 -5.70 -10.41 -16.37
N ASN A 95 -6.20 -11.52 -15.84
CA ASN A 95 -6.62 -12.66 -16.63
C ASN A 95 -8.09 -12.87 -16.31
N ASP A 96 -8.89 -12.83 -17.36
CA ASP A 96 -10.30 -13.19 -17.34
C ASP A 96 -10.45 -14.62 -16.83
N ASN A 97 -10.61 -14.78 -15.52
CA ASN A 97 -11.59 -15.69 -14.96
C ASN A 97 -11.85 -15.39 -13.48
N GLU A 98 -13.07 -15.66 -13.08
CA GLU A 98 -13.74 -15.29 -11.85
C GLU A 98 -13.00 -15.71 -10.56
N ASN A 99 -12.71 -14.74 -9.68
CA ASN A 99 -12.96 -14.79 -8.23
C ASN A 99 -12.37 -13.55 -7.53
N ARG A 100 -13.19 -12.50 -7.43
CA ARG A 100 -12.87 -11.27 -6.69
C ARG A 100 -12.86 -11.54 -5.19
N THR A 101 -11.68 -11.84 -4.66
CA THR A 101 -11.46 -12.04 -3.23
C THR A 101 -10.81 -10.79 -2.63
N SER A 102 -11.33 -10.36 -1.47
CA SER A 102 -11.10 -9.05 -0.85
C SER A 102 -9.64 -8.64 -0.72
N VAL A 103 -9.41 -7.33 -0.89
CA VAL A 103 -8.14 -6.60 -0.82
C VAL A 103 -7.59 -6.64 0.60
N TYR A 104 -6.39 -7.20 0.78
CA TYR A 104 -5.49 -6.77 1.84
C TYR A 104 -4.45 -5.84 1.20
N ILE A 105 -3.83 -4.90 1.90
CA ILE A 105 -2.70 -4.08 1.39
C ILE A 105 -1.44 -4.94 1.58
N VAL A 106 -0.42 -5.13 0.71
CA VAL A 106 0.89 -5.84 0.94
C VAL A 106 1.94 -4.76 1.18
N GLU A 107 2.84 -4.93 2.15
CA GLU A 107 4.10 -4.17 2.16
C GLU A 107 4.98 -4.68 1.02
N CYS A 108 4.84 -4.06 -0.15
CA CYS A 108 5.56 -4.41 -1.38
C CYS A 108 6.69 -3.40 -1.59
N SER A 109 7.67 -3.74 -2.42
CA SER A 109 8.65 -2.77 -2.94
C SER A 109 7.98 -1.52 -3.49
N ASP A 110 6.79 -1.64 -4.10
CA ASP A 110 6.03 -0.51 -4.65
C ASP A 110 5.49 0.44 -3.56
N LEU A 111 5.12 -0.10 -2.40
CA LEU A 111 4.63 0.73 -1.29
C LEU A 111 5.78 1.54 -0.69
N TRP A 112 6.94 0.90 -0.50
CA TRP A 112 8.16 1.58 -0.06
C TRP A 112 8.69 2.56 -1.10
N HIS A 113 8.52 2.25 -2.39
CA HIS A 113 8.83 3.15 -3.49
C HIS A 113 8.05 4.46 -3.36
N ILE A 114 6.73 4.39 -3.14
CA ILE A 114 5.88 5.58 -2.97
C ILE A 114 6.21 6.30 -1.65
N ARG A 115 6.28 5.58 -0.52
CA ARG A 115 6.55 6.17 0.82
C ARG A 115 7.87 6.92 0.91
N LEU A 116 8.89 6.44 0.20
CA LEU A 116 10.24 7.02 0.18
C LEU A 116 10.44 8.03 -0.97
N GLY A 117 9.35 8.55 -1.55
CA GLY A 117 9.42 9.60 -2.56
C GLY A 117 9.91 9.09 -3.92
N HIS A 118 9.35 7.98 -4.40
CA HIS A 118 9.64 7.41 -5.71
C HIS A 118 11.14 7.04 -5.92
N VAL A 119 11.77 6.56 -4.84
CA VAL A 119 13.16 6.15 -4.82
C VAL A 119 13.39 4.93 -5.74
N ASN A 120 14.57 4.82 -6.35
CA ASN A 120 14.90 3.70 -7.23
C ASN A 120 14.72 2.35 -6.50
N LEU A 121 14.12 1.36 -7.17
CA LEU A 121 13.98 -0.01 -6.67
C LEU A 121 15.31 -0.57 -6.12
N ASN A 122 16.45 -0.28 -6.78
CA ASN A 122 17.76 -0.72 -6.29
C ASN A 122 18.13 -0.13 -4.91
N ALA A 123 17.73 1.12 -4.63
CA ALA A 123 17.92 1.72 -3.32
C ALA A 123 17.01 1.05 -2.27
N ILE A 124 15.78 0.67 -2.65
CA ILE A 124 14.87 -0.11 -1.80
C ILE A 124 15.49 -1.48 -1.49
N LYS A 125 16.05 -2.17 -2.50
CA LYS A 125 16.79 -3.44 -2.28
C LYS A 125 17.93 -3.25 -1.29
N ARG A 126 18.68 -2.15 -1.40
CA ARG A 126 19.77 -1.84 -0.46
C ARG A 126 19.24 -1.61 0.96
N LEU A 127 18.14 -0.87 1.12
CA LEU A 127 17.52 -0.65 2.43
C LEU A 127 17.01 -1.95 3.06
N MET A 128 16.46 -2.86 2.25
CA MET A 128 16.04 -4.20 2.67
C MET A 128 17.23 -5.05 3.14
N ASN A 129 18.34 -5.05 2.37
CA ASN A 129 19.55 -5.77 2.71
C ASN A 129 20.25 -5.23 3.98
N LEU A 130 20.08 -3.94 4.26
CA LEU A 130 20.57 -3.30 5.49
C LEU A 130 19.58 -3.44 6.67
N GLU A 131 18.48 -4.17 6.49
CA GLU A 131 17.41 -4.37 7.49
C GLU A 131 16.77 -3.08 8.01
N LEU A 132 16.90 -1.97 7.26
CA LEU A 132 16.31 -0.67 7.60
C LEU A 132 14.81 -0.61 7.25
N ILE A 133 14.36 -1.48 6.35
CA ILE A 133 12.95 -1.68 5.99
C ILE A 133 12.66 -3.19 5.90
N PRO A 134 11.39 -3.63 6.10
CA PRO A 134 11.02 -5.03 6.02
C PRO A 134 11.43 -5.68 4.71
N ASN A 135 12.04 -6.87 4.80
CA ASN A 135 12.39 -7.68 3.63
C ASN A 135 11.09 -8.17 2.96
N SER A 136 10.79 -7.65 1.76
CA SER A 136 9.69 -8.09 0.92
C SER A 136 10.21 -8.60 -0.42
N LYS A 137 9.42 -9.41 -1.13
CA LYS A 137 9.73 -9.76 -2.51
C LYS A 137 9.74 -8.47 -3.35
N ILE A 138 10.79 -8.25 -4.13
CA ILE A 138 10.83 -7.18 -5.12
C ILE A 138 10.21 -7.74 -6.39
N GLU A 139 8.98 -7.33 -6.68
CA GLU A 139 8.30 -7.65 -7.93
C GLU A 139 8.64 -6.56 -8.94
N SER A 140 9.40 -6.88 -10.00
CA SER A 140 9.86 -5.88 -10.98
C SER A 140 8.81 -5.57 -12.06
N HIS A 141 7.54 -5.87 -11.82
CA HIS A 141 6.59 -6.10 -12.92
C HIS A 141 5.83 -4.85 -13.40
N LYS A 142 5.98 -3.68 -12.75
CA LYS A 142 5.38 -2.44 -13.25
C LYS A 142 6.32 -1.23 -13.11
N LYS A 143 6.45 -0.47 -14.20
CA LYS A 143 7.05 0.87 -14.16
C LYS A 143 6.06 1.81 -13.46
N CYS A 144 6.54 2.60 -12.51
CA CYS A 144 5.74 3.63 -11.87
C CYS A 144 5.49 4.77 -12.87
N GLU A 145 4.23 5.06 -13.18
CA GLU A 145 3.80 6.11 -14.11
C GLU A 145 4.38 7.48 -13.72
N ILE A 146 4.25 7.87 -12.45
CA ILE A 146 4.81 9.11 -11.91
C ILE A 146 6.33 9.20 -12.13
N CYS A 147 7.06 8.09 -11.94
CA CYS A 147 8.50 8.08 -12.23
C CYS A 147 8.80 8.23 -13.71
N VAL A 148 8.00 7.62 -14.58
CA VAL A 148 8.19 7.72 -16.03
C VAL A 148 8.00 9.17 -16.46
N GLU A 149 6.92 9.81 -16.04
CA GLU A 149 6.65 11.21 -16.37
C GLU A 149 7.70 12.16 -15.79
N ALA A 150 8.05 12.01 -14.51
CA ALA A 150 8.98 12.91 -13.84
C ALA A 150 10.45 12.71 -14.24
N LYS A 151 10.83 11.50 -14.69
CA LYS A 151 12.23 11.16 -15.04
C LYS A 151 12.43 10.96 -16.53
N MET A 152 11.44 11.30 -17.37
CA MET A 152 11.60 11.24 -18.81
C MET A 152 12.67 12.25 -19.24
N ALA A 153 13.83 11.75 -19.68
CA ALA A 153 14.82 12.58 -20.31
C ALA A 153 14.31 13.02 -21.69
N LYS A 154 14.55 14.28 -22.05
CA LYS A 154 14.28 14.76 -23.40
C LYS A 154 15.11 13.94 -24.38
N LEU A 155 14.49 13.50 -25.48
CA LEU A 155 15.22 12.85 -26.57
C LEU A 155 16.33 13.78 -27.08
N PRO A 156 17.44 13.22 -27.61
CA PRO A 156 18.48 14.02 -28.23
C PRO A 156 17.88 14.98 -29.26
N PHE A 157 18.38 16.21 -29.29
CA PHE A 157 17.98 17.17 -30.31
C PHE A 157 18.48 16.69 -31.67
N HIS A 158 17.69 16.96 -32.72
CA HIS A 158 18.11 16.76 -34.10
C HIS A 158 19.38 17.57 -34.39
N SER A 159 20.21 17.08 -35.31
CA SER A 159 21.40 17.81 -35.75
C SER A 159 20.98 19.20 -36.26
N VAL A 160 21.58 20.24 -35.68
CA VAL A 160 21.30 21.62 -36.08
C VAL A 160 22.17 21.97 -37.28
N GLU A 161 21.62 22.73 -38.21
CA GLU A 161 22.37 23.28 -39.34
C GLU A 161 23.46 24.22 -38.80
N ARG A 162 24.70 24.00 -39.25
CA ARG A 162 25.87 24.78 -38.85
C ARG A 162 26.57 25.28 -40.10
N ASN A 163 26.83 26.58 -40.14
CA ASN A 163 27.61 27.19 -41.21
C ASN A 163 29.04 27.47 -40.71
N THR A 164 30.04 27.03 -41.47
CA THR A 164 31.47 27.24 -41.18
C THR A 164 32.02 28.51 -41.81
N GLU A 165 31.31 29.09 -42.78
CA GLU A 165 31.74 30.31 -43.44
C GLU A 165 31.62 31.51 -42.48
N PRO A 166 32.61 32.44 -42.48
CA PRO A 166 32.52 33.67 -41.69
C PRO A 166 31.22 34.41 -41.98
N LEU A 167 30.46 34.73 -40.92
CA LEU A 167 29.16 35.39 -40.98
C LEU A 167 28.05 34.60 -41.72
N GLY A 168 28.28 33.33 -42.05
CA GLY A 168 27.32 32.50 -42.77
C GLY A 168 26.06 32.10 -41.96
N LEU A 169 26.07 32.31 -40.64
CA LEU A 169 24.92 32.15 -39.76
C LEU A 169 25.09 33.02 -38.51
N ILE A 170 24.15 33.94 -38.26
CA ILE A 170 24.14 34.84 -37.10
C ILE A 170 22.94 34.50 -36.22
N HIS A 171 23.19 34.16 -34.95
CA HIS A 171 22.16 34.01 -33.94
C HIS A 171 22.16 35.24 -33.03
N THR A 172 21.01 35.85 -32.81
CA THR A 172 20.84 36.98 -31.89
C THR A 172 19.82 36.60 -30.82
N ASP A 173 20.14 36.85 -29.56
CA ASP A 173 19.20 36.68 -28.45
C ASP A 173 19.09 37.99 -27.66
N VAL A 174 17.94 38.22 -27.04
CA VAL A 174 17.68 39.41 -26.22
C VAL A 174 17.65 38.99 -24.76
N CYS A 175 18.71 39.34 -24.03
CA CYS A 175 18.78 39.11 -22.59
C CYS A 175 18.25 40.33 -21.82
N ASP A 176 17.32 40.13 -20.88
CA ASP A 176 16.93 41.16 -19.90
C ASP A 176 17.92 41.15 -18.73
N LEU A 177 18.52 42.30 -18.42
CA LEU A 177 19.48 42.47 -17.32
C LEU A 177 18.75 42.78 -16.00
N LYS A 178 17.72 41.99 -15.67
CA LYS A 178 17.14 42.04 -14.33
C LYS A 178 18.09 41.33 -13.38
N PHE A 179 18.77 42.11 -12.53
CA PHE A 179 19.72 41.69 -11.47
C PHE A 179 19.12 40.78 -10.37
N VAL A 180 18.08 40.01 -10.66
CA VAL A 180 17.60 39.01 -9.70
C VAL A 180 18.50 37.79 -9.85
N GLN A 181 19.40 37.60 -8.89
CA GLN A 181 20.16 36.35 -8.72
C GLN A 181 19.17 35.18 -8.63
N THR A 182 18.95 34.47 -9.73
CA THR A 182 18.38 33.13 -9.67
C THR A 182 19.50 32.17 -9.29
N ARG A 183 19.48 31.73 -8.03
CA ARG A 183 20.24 30.56 -7.58
C ARG A 183 19.68 29.31 -8.28
N THR A 184 20.52 28.65 -9.07
CA THR A 184 20.44 27.21 -9.35
C THR A 184 21.77 26.61 -8.97
#